data_AF-A0A1C6H6I6-F1
#
_entry.id   AF-A0A1C6H6I6-F1
#
_cell.length_a   1.000
_cell.length_b   1.000
_cell.length_c   1.000
_cell.angle_alpha   90.00
_cell.angle_beta   90.00
_cell.angle_gamma   90.00
#
_symmetry.space_group_name_H-M   'P 1'
#
loop_
_entity.id
_entity.type
_entity.pdbx_description
1 polymer ?
#
loop_
_entity_poly.entity_id
_entity_poly.type
_entity_poly.pdbx_seq_one_letter_code
_entity_poly.pdbx_strand_id
1 'polypeptide(L)'
;MAERKLGSRNLADNVVVFQNDGSGLTAISLSQIADGSVPASQITYAGTDWAGRVKVIVLNSAIGGGYIFGRANYTANYDEEGNREGNAQLSVEYGAGKSTPTFETGYVVRNGDIVGITIVTSGNTQRIGSLVYPDELRNVPNTAWSGKGAVTVNGRTYTVPASVPCYNTQTKSWVTLTEARAYADSATLYVYQGVVRFLEVG
;
A
#
# COMPACT_ATOMS: atom_id res chain seq x y z
N MET A 1 -7.65 -26.55 -5.33
CA MET A 1 -7.32 -25.49 -6.31
C MET A 1 -8.35 -24.39 -6.14
N ALA A 2 -7.94 -23.13 -5.95
CA ALA A 2 -8.89 -22.03 -5.80
C ALA A 2 -9.65 -21.82 -7.12
N GLU A 3 -10.98 -21.79 -7.08
CA GLU A 3 -11.79 -21.57 -8.27
C GLU A 3 -11.59 -20.12 -8.77
N ARG A 4 -11.21 -19.97 -10.05
CA ARG A 4 -11.02 -18.68 -10.71
C ARG A 4 -12.37 -18.00 -10.99
N LYS A 5 -12.97 -17.41 -9.97
CA LYS A 5 -14.31 -16.80 -10.04
C LYS A 5 -14.33 -15.34 -9.57
N LEU A 6 -15.29 -14.60 -10.11
CA LEU A 6 -15.73 -13.30 -9.62
C LEU A 6 -17.21 -13.43 -9.21
N GLY A 7 -17.47 -13.51 -7.90
CA GLY A 7 -18.78 -13.90 -7.39
C GLY A 7 -19.16 -15.30 -7.91
N SER A 8 -20.32 -15.41 -8.58
CA SER A 8 -20.78 -16.67 -9.17
C SER A 8 -20.28 -16.93 -10.60
N ARG A 9 -19.52 -15.99 -11.20
CA ARG A 9 -19.09 -16.08 -12.61
C ARG A 9 -17.65 -16.56 -12.73
N ASN A 10 -17.38 -17.39 -13.74
CA ASN A 10 -16.02 -17.85 -14.05
C ASN A 10 -15.20 -16.73 -14.71
N LEU A 11 -13.90 -16.69 -14.41
CA LEU A 11 -12.92 -15.87 -15.11
C LEU A 11 -12.56 -16.51 -16.45
N ALA A 12 -12.36 -15.69 -17.49
CA ALA A 12 -11.77 -16.15 -18.74
C ALA A 12 -10.29 -16.51 -18.53
N ASP A 13 -9.75 -17.40 -19.37
CA ASP A 13 -8.35 -17.83 -19.29
C ASP A 13 -7.38 -16.65 -19.46
N ASN A 14 -7.74 -15.71 -20.33
CA ASN A 14 -7.01 -14.48 -20.65
C ASN A 14 -7.61 -13.24 -19.97
N VAL A 15 -8.14 -13.39 -18.76
CA VAL A 15 -8.64 -12.24 -18.00
C VAL A 15 -7.52 -11.21 -17.77
N VAL A 16 -7.85 -9.94 -18.02
CA VAL A 16 -6.97 -8.80 -17.75
C VAL A 16 -7.48 -8.09 -16.51
N VAL A 17 -6.58 -7.85 -15.55
CA VAL A 17 -6.89 -7.10 -14.34
C VAL A 17 -6.18 -5.75 -14.42
N PHE A 18 -6.94 -4.69 -14.23
CA PHE A 18 -6.43 -3.34 -14.10
C PHE A 18 -6.56 -2.90 -12.65
N GLN A 19 -5.58 -2.16 -12.19
CA GLN A 19 -5.59 -1.49 -10.91
C GLN A 19 -5.62 0.01 -11.16
N ASN A 20 -6.65 0.68 -10.62
CA ASN A 20 -6.76 2.13 -10.64
C ASN A 20 -6.04 2.72 -9.43
N ASP A 21 -4.83 3.22 -9.63
CA ASP A 21 -3.95 3.78 -8.59
C ASP A 21 -4.20 5.25 -8.27
N GLY A 22 -5.33 5.79 -8.72
CA GLY A 22 -5.68 7.21 -8.61
C GLY A 22 -5.01 8.08 -9.68
N SER A 23 -3.97 7.59 -10.37
CA SER A 23 -3.33 8.25 -11.51
C SER A 23 -3.67 7.63 -12.87
N GLY A 24 -4.25 6.42 -12.87
CA GLY A 24 -4.73 5.76 -14.09
C GLY A 24 -4.89 4.25 -13.91
N LEU A 25 -5.20 3.56 -15.01
CA LEU A 25 -5.33 2.10 -15.03
C LEU A 25 -3.99 1.45 -15.34
N THR A 26 -3.47 0.66 -14.41
CA THR A 26 -2.26 -0.16 -14.58
C THR A 26 -2.65 -1.63 -14.71
N ALA A 27 -2.19 -2.31 -15.76
CA ALA A 27 -2.41 -3.74 -15.90
C ALA A 27 -1.59 -4.52 -14.87
N ILE A 28 -2.24 -5.45 -14.18
CA ILE A 28 -1.62 -6.35 -13.20
C ILE A 28 -2.01 -7.80 -13.51
N SER A 29 -1.19 -8.73 -13.03
CA SER A 29 -1.46 -10.17 -13.11
C SER A 29 -2.29 -10.63 -11.91
N LEU A 30 -3.13 -11.65 -12.09
CA LEU A 30 -3.87 -12.28 -10.99
C LEU A 30 -2.97 -12.76 -9.85
N SER A 31 -1.74 -13.20 -10.17
CA SER A 31 -0.74 -13.60 -9.18
C SER A 31 -0.24 -12.46 -8.29
N GLN A 32 -0.48 -11.21 -8.68
CA GLN A 32 -0.14 -10.02 -7.88
C GLN A 32 -1.24 -9.66 -6.88
N ILE A 33 -2.39 -10.35 -6.92
CA ILE A 33 -3.46 -10.20 -5.93
C ILE A 33 -3.09 -11.06 -4.71
N ALA A 34 -2.63 -10.39 -3.64
CA ALA A 34 -2.01 -11.03 -2.48
C ALA A 34 -2.92 -12.00 -1.70
N ASP A 35 -4.25 -11.81 -1.71
CA ASP A 35 -5.17 -12.53 -0.80
C ASP A 35 -5.95 -13.69 -1.43
N GLY A 36 -5.69 -14.05 -2.69
CA GLY A 36 -6.46 -15.11 -3.39
C GLY A 36 -7.96 -14.83 -3.54
N SER A 37 -8.46 -13.74 -2.98
CA SER A 37 -9.82 -13.23 -3.03
C SER A 37 -9.78 -11.69 -3.03
N VAL A 38 -10.72 -11.07 -3.72
CA VAL A 38 -10.85 -9.62 -3.81
C VAL A 38 -12.21 -9.22 -3.30
N PRO A 39 -12.32 -8.32 -2.30
CA PRO A 39 -13.59 -7.80 -1.83
C PRO A 39 -14.38 -7.13 -2.96
N ALA A 40 -15.71 -7.33 -2.97
CA ALA A 40 -16.59 -6.73 -3.98
C ALA A 40 -16.49 -5.19 -4.06
N SER A 41 -16.26 -4.55 -2.90
CA SER A 41 -16.05 -3.09 -2.79
C SER A 41 -14.80 -2.58 -3.50
N GLN A 42 -13.84 -3.46 -3.82
CA GLN A 42 -12.63 -3.11 -4.56
C GLN A 42 -12.80 -3.28 -6.07
N ILE A 43 -13.89 -3.89 -6.54
CA ILE A 43 -14.15 -4.06 -7.96
C ILE A 43 -14.95 -2.86 -8.44
N THR A 44 -14.30 -1.97 -9.20
CA THR A 44 -14.95 -0.80 -9.78
C THR A 44 -15.65 -1.15 -11.09
N TYR A 45 -15.17 -2.17 -11.79
CA TYR A 45 -15.76 -2.63 -13.03
C TYR A 45 -15.44 -4.10 -13.31
N ALA A 46 -16.39 -4.81 -13.91
CA ALA A 46 -16.18 -6.15 -14.44
C ALA A 46 -16.89 -6.31 -15.78
N GLY A 47 -16.12 -6.61 -16.84
CA GLY A 47 -16.61 -6.85 -18.19
C GLY A 47 -16.53 -8.32 -18.57
N THR A 48 -17.56 -8.83 -19.23
CA THR A 48 -17.63 -10.23 -19.69
C THR A 48 -17.28 -10.40 -21.16
N ASP A 49 -16.78 -11.58 -21.54
CA ASP A 49 -16.70 -12.03 -22.92
C ASP A 49 -18.07 -12.48 -23.47
N TRP A 50 -18.08 -12.90 -24.73
CA TRP A 50 -19.28 -13.39 -25.43
C TRP A 50 -19.85 -14.68 -24.81
N ALA A 51 -19.07 -15.41 -24.01
CA ALA A 51 -19.47 -16.64 -23.32
C ALA A 51 -19.92 -16.37 -21.87
N GLY A 52 -20.04 -15.09 -21.46
CA GLY A 52 -20.46 -14.70 -20.11
C GLY A 52 -19.38 -14.86 -19.04
N ARG A 53 -18.13 -15.17 -19.42
CA ARG A 53 -16.98 -15.26 -18.51
C ARG A 53 -16.38 -13.88 -18.31
N VAL A 54 -15.87 -13.58 -17.12
CA VAL A 54 -15.26 -12.28 -16.83
C VAL A 54 -13.91 -12.17 -17.54
N LYS A 55 -13.77 -11.19 -18.45
CA LYS A 55 -12.57 -10.95 -19.26
C LYS A 55 -11.78 -9.73 -18.82
N VAL A 56 -12.45 -8.74 -18.23
CA VAL A 56 -11.81 -7.52 -17.73
C VAL A 56 -12.27 -7.25 -16.32
N ILE A 57 -11.33 -6.97 -15.42
CA ILE A 57 -11.60 -6.52 -14.05
C ILE A 57 -10.86 -5.21 -13.84
N VAL A 58 -11.52 -4.21 -13.28
CA VAL A 58 -10.86 -3.02 -12.75
C VAL A 58 -11.01 -3.02 -11.25
N LEU A 59 -9.88 -2.94 -10.57
CA LEU A 59 -9.76 -2.85 -9.14
C LEU A 59 -9.47 -1.41 -8.74
N ASN A 60 -10.09 -0.95 -7.66
CA ASN A 60 -9.62 0.23 -6.97
C ASN A 60 -8.32 -0.14 -6.25
N SER A 61 -7.23 0.60 -6.47
CA SER A 61 -5.90 0.30 -5.97
C SER A 61 -5.82 0.39 -4.44
N ALA A 62 -6.13 -0.71 -3.79
CA ALA A 62 -5.74 -0.97 -2.42
C ALA A 62 -5.36 -2.46 -2.30
N ILE A 63 -4.44 -2.92 -3.15
CA ILE A 63 -4.11 -4.35 -3.19
C ILE A 63 -3.31 -4.74 -1.95
N GLY A 64 -3.94 -5.63 -1.18
CA GLY A 64 -3.50 -6.18 0.09
C GLY A 64 -4.18 -5.48 1.27
N GLY A 65 -5.43 -5.85 1.54
CA GLY A 65 -6.14 -5.51 2.79
C GLY A 65 -6.80 -4.14 2.89
N GLY A 66 -6.90 -3.35 1.81
CA GLY A 66 -7.51 -2.01 1.89
C GLY A 66 -6.61 -0.94 2.53
N TYR A 67 -5.38 -1.29 2.87
CA TYR A 67 -4.43 -0.40 3.54
C TYR A 67 -3.53 0.35 2.55
N ILE A 68 -3.43 1.67 2.74
CA ILE A 68 -2.46 2.55 2.10
C ILE A 68 -1.30 2.70 3.08
N PHE A 69 -0.12 2.25 2.69
CA PHE A 69 1.09 2.34 3.50
C PHE A 69 1.95 3.53 3.08
N GLY A 70 2.44 4.28 4.06
CA GLY A 70 3.27 5.45 3.80
C GLY A 70 3.72 6.17 5.06
N ARG A 71 4.34 7.32 4.86
CA ARG A 71 4.81 8.20 5.94
C ARG A 71 3.63 8.99 6.50
N ALA A 72 3.46 8.96 7.82
CA ALA A 72 2.45 9.74 8.51
C ALA A 72 2.82 11.22 8.53
N ASN A 73 1.84 12.07 8.20
CA ASN A 73 1.85 13.50 8.48
C ASN A 73 0.74 13.79 9.49
N TYR A 74 1.15 14.05 10.73
CA TYR A 74 0.30 14.23 11.89
C TYR A 74 0.42 15.66 12.42
N THR A 75 -0.73 16.31 12.60
CA THR A 75 -0.84 17.62 13.23
C THR A 75 -1.84 17.57 14.37
N ALA A 76 -1.46 18.15 15.51
CA ALA A 76 -2.34 18.35 16.65
C ALA A 76 -2.12 19.77 17.16
N ASN A 77 -3.20 20.51 17.37
CA ASN A 77 -3.12 21.85 17.93
C ASN A 77 -3.23 21.75 19.45
N TYR A 78 -2.58 22.68 20.13
CA TYR A 78 -2.62 22.81 21.58
C TYR A 78 -2.84 24.27 21.93
N ASP A 79 -3.66 24.50 22.95
CA ASP A 79 -3.84 25.84 23.51
C ASP A 79 -2.59 26.30 24.29
N GLU A 80 -2.60 27.54 24.78
CA GLU A 80 -1.49 28.12 25.55
C GLU A 80 -1.22 27.39 26.88
N GLU A 81 -2.18 26.61 27.38
CA GLU A 81 -2.08 25.82 28.60
C GLU A 81 -1.65 24.36 28.33
N GLY A 82 -1.42 24.01 27.05
CA GLY A 82 -0.96 22.71 26.61
C GLY A 82 -2.06 21.65 26.46
N ASN A 83 -3.33 22.04 26.54
CA ASN A 83 -4.44 21.14 26.29
C ASN A 83 -4.66 20.98 24.78
N ARG A 84 -5.05 19.78 24.35
CA ARG A 84 -5.30 19.49 22.94
C ARG A 84 -6.53 20.27 22.44
N GLU A 85 -6.31 21.12 21.44
CA GLU A 85 -7.35 21.92 20.80
C GLU A 85 -7.83 21.24 19.51
N GLY A 86 -9.10 20.85 19.49
CA GLY A 86 -9.73 20.19 18.35
C GLY A 86 -9.21 18.77 18.07
N ASN A 87 -9.68 18.21 16.95
CA ASN A 87 -9.26 16.89 16.51
C ASN A 87 -7.86 16.97 15.88
N ALA A 88 -7.03 15.98 16.16
CA ALA A 88 -5.77 15.88 15.43
C ALA A 88 -6.08 15.46 14.00
N GLN A 89 -5.17 15.79 13.10
CA GLN A 89 -5.28 15.46 11.71
C GLN A 89 -4.16 14.51 11.29
N LEU A 90 -4.50 13.61 10.38
CA LEU A 90 -3.56 12.65 9.82
C LEU A 90 -3.78 12.51 8.32
N SER A 91 -2.69 12.60 7.57
CA SER A 91 -2.59 12.12 6.19
C SER A 91 -1.40 11.18 6.05
N VAL A 92 -1.41 10.37 5.00
CA VAL A 92 -0.32 9.43 4.70
C VAL A 92 0.23 9.74 3.32
N GLU A 93 1.53 10.02 3.25
CA GLU A 93 2.26 10.21 2.00
C GLU A 93 2.83 8.85 1.55
N TYR A 94 2.50 8.42 0.33
CA TYR A 94 2.80 7.07 -0.17
C TYR A 94 3.52 7.08 -1.51
N GLY A 95 4.16 8.20 -1.86
CA GLY A 95 4.94 8.35 -3.09
C GLY A 95 5.12 9.81 -3.48
N ALA A 96 5.94 10.05 -4.50
CA ALA A 96 6.19 11.40 -5.02
C ALA A 96 4.88 12.10 -5.41
N GLY A 97 4.51 13.15 -4.68
CA GLY A 97 3.28 13.91 -4.89
C GLY A 97 1.99 13.13 -4.60
N LYS A 98 2.09 11.95 -3.97
CA LYS A 98 0.95 11.09 -3.66
C LYS A 98 0.70 11.08 -2.16
N SER A 99 -0.43 11.64 -1.74
CA SER A 99 -0.88 11.67 -0.35
C SER A 99 -2.38 11.37 -0.27
N THR A 100 -2.81 10.79 0.84
CA THR A 100 -4.23 10.72 1.15
C THR A 100 -4.77 12.13 1.48
N PRO A 101 -6.10 12.32 1.45
CA PRO A 101 -6.69 13.47 2.12
C PRO A 101 -6.27 13.51 3.60
N THR A 102 -6.39 14.69 4.18
CA THR A 102 -6.22 14.89 5.62
C THR A 102 -7.51 14.52 6.33
N PHE A 103 -7.44 13.60 7.28
CA PHE A 103 -8.59 13.15 8.07
C PHE A 103 -8.43 13.60 9.51
N GLU A 104 -9.54 13.98 10.15
CA GLU A 104 -9.59 14.03 11.61
C GLU A 104 -9.39 12.63 12.18
N THR A 105 -8.60 12.53 13.25
CA THR A 105 -8.17 11.25 13.81
C THR A 105 -8.10 11.26 15.33
N GLY A 106 -8.49 10.12 15.91
CA GLY A 106 -8.20 9.79 17.31
C GLY A 106 -6.87 9.05 17.48
N TYR A 107 -6.26 8.56 16.40
CA TYR A 107 -4.95 7.91 16.45
C TYR A 107 -3.86 8.93 16.77
N VAL A 108 -2.89 8.53 17.58
CA VAL A 108 -1.70 9.30 17.88
C VAL A 108 -0.52 8.61 17.21
N VAL A 109 0.12 9.30 16.28
CA VAL A 109 1.28 8.82 15.52
C VAL A 109 2.32 9.92 15.44
N ARG A 110 3.59 9.59 15.16
CA ARG A 110 4.63 10.61 14.95
C ARG A 110 4.76 10.96 13.48
N ASN A 111 5.18 12.19 13.21
CA ASN A 111 5.55 12.61 11.87
C ASN A 111 6.69 11.74 11.34
N GLY A 112 6.47 11.14 10.17
CA GLY A 112 7.43 10.23 9.54
C GLY A 112 7.29 8.76 9.93
N ASP A 113 6.43 8.41 10.90
CA ASP A 113 6.14 6.99 11.18
C ASP A 113 5.60 6.32 9.92
N ILE A 114 6.03 5.09 9.66
CA ILE A 114 5.46 4.29 8.59
C ILE A 114 4.22 3.57 9.12
N VAL A 115 3.07 3.89 8.54
CA VAL A 115 1.77 3.34 8.94
C VAL A 115 1.01 2.84 7.73
N GLY A 116 0.11 1.89 7.93
CA GLY A 116 -0.93 1.51 6.98
C GLY A 116 -2.29 2.02 7.44
N ILE A 117 -3.04 2.72 6.58
CA ILE A 117 -4.41 3.15 6.89
C ILE A 117 -5.44 2.60 5.91
N THR A 118 -6.62 2.24 6.39
CA THR A 118 -7.80 2.04 5.52
C THR A 118 -8.65 3.31 5.50
N ILE A 119 -9.31 3.58 4.38
CA ILE A 119 -10.28 4.67 4.25
C ILE A 119 -11.67 4.05 4.12
N VAL A 120 -12.59 4.47 4.98
CA VAL A 120 -13.99 4.06 4.93
C VAL A 120 -14.88 5.27 4.66
N THR A 121 -15.94 5.03 3.90
CA THR A 121 -16.95 6.05 3.59
C THR A 121 -18.22 5.73 4.38
N SER A 122 -18.70 6.71 5.15
CA SER A 122 -19.95 6.62 5.90
C SER A 122 -20.84 7.78 5.49
N GLY A 123 -21.90 7.50 4.73
CA GLY A 123 -22.66 8.56 4.06
C GLY A 123 -21.77 9.31 3.07
N ASN A 124 -21.67 10.64 3.21
CA ASN A 124 -20.83 11.49 2.37
C ASN A 124 -19.46 11.81 2.98
N THR A 125 -19.11 11.20 4.12
CA THR A 125 -17.88 11.50 4.85
C THR A 125 -16.90 10.34 4.75
N GLN A 126 -15.65 10.65 4.36
CA GLN A 126 -14.53 9.72 4.42
C GLN A 126 -13.77 9.88 5.73
N ARG A 127 -13.30 8.77 6.29
CA ARG A 127 -12.49 8.72 7.51
C ARG A 127 -11.55 7.54 7.51
N ILE A 128 -10.58 7.55 8.42
CA ILE A 128 -9.71 6.40 8.66
C ILE A 128 -10.54 5.29 9.32
N GLY A 129 -10.61 4.12 8.69
CA GLY A 129 -11.30 2.95 9.24
C GLY A 129 -10.44 2.16 10.22
N SER A 130 -9.14 2.09 9.96
CA SER A 130 -8.15 1.35 10.75
C SER A 130 -6.77 1.89 10.47
N LEU A 131 -5.88 1.83 11.47
CA LEU A 131 -4.46 2.13 11.37
C LEU A 131 -3.64 0.94 11.90
N VAL A 132 -2.62 0.54 11.15
CA VAL A 132 -1.69 -0.52 11.53
C VAL A 132 -0.25 -0.06 11.39
N TYR A 133 0.63 -0.64 12.20
CA TYR A 133 2.08 -0.51 12.05
C TYR A 133 2.62 -1.77 11.35
N PRO A 134 3.33 -1.64 10.22
CA PRO A 134 4.06 -2.76 9.63
C PRO A 134 5.27 -3.15 10.50
N ASP A 135 5.66 -4.42 10.41
CA ASP A 135 6.87 -4.95 11.03
C ASP A 135 8.11 -4.31 10.40
N GLU A 136 9.06 -3.88 11.22
CA GLU A 136 10.26 -3.20 10.76
C GLU A 136 11.46 -4.17 10.71
N LEU A 137 12.05 -4.31 9.52
CA LEU A 137 13.28 -5.06 9.29
C LEU A 137 14.40 -4.07 8.98
N ARG A 138 15.24 -3.77 9.97
CA ARG A 138 16.34 -2.81 9.86
C ARG A 138 17.58 -3.45 9.26
N ASN A 139 18.44 -2.62 8.66
CA ASN A 139 19.77 -2.99 8.17
C ASN A 139 19.77 -4.17 7.19
N VAL A 140 18.74 -4.27 6.33
CA VAL A 140 18.63 -5.37 5.36
C VAL A 140 19.62 -5.12 4.23
N PRO A 141 20.67 -5.95 4.07
CA PRO A 141 21.71 -5.69 3.10
C PRO A 141 21.24 -5.97 1.67
N ASN A 142 21.85 -5.31 0.69
CA ASN A 142 21.57 -5.52 -0.73
C ASN A 142 21.76 -6.98 -1.20
N THR A 143 22.59 -7.76 -0.51
CA THR A 143 22.82 -9.19 -0.75
C THR A 143 21.64 -10.08 -0.33
N ALA A 144 20.73 -9.59 0.51
CA ALA A 144 19.53 -10.32 0.93
C ALA A 144 18.44 -10.40 -0.17
N TRP A 145 18.60 -9.63 -1.24
CA TRP A 145 17.59 -9.49 -2.28
C TRP A 145 17.77 -10.51 -3.40
N SER A 146 16.67 -11.13 -3.82
CA SER A 146 16.62 -11.96 -5.02
C SER A 146 15.96 -11.17 -6.13
N GLY A 147 16.77 -10.40 -6.88
CA GLY A 147 16.29 -9.47 -7.89
C GLY A 147 15.53 -8.29 -7.28
N LYS A 148 14.46 -7.84 -7.95
CA LYS A 148 13.59 -6.72 -7.50
C LYS A 148 12.29 -7.18 -6.82
N GLY A 149 11.94 -8.46 -6.93
CA GLY A 149 10.62 -8.99 -6.54
C GLY A 149 10.58 -9.70 -5.18
N ALA A 150 11.74 -9.95 -4.57
CA ALA A 150 11.80 -10.66 -3.30
C ALA A 150 13.05 -10.31 -2.48
N VAL A 151 12.94 -10.43 -1.17
CA VAL A 151 14.04 -10.26 -0.21
C VAL A 151 13.92 -11.31 0.89
N THR A 152 15.05 -11.91 1.29
CA THR A 152 15.09 -12.96 2.32
C THR A 152 15.84 -12.47 3.54
N VAL A 153 15.16 -12.39 4.67
CA VAL A 153 15.72 -11.92 5.95
C VAL A 153 15.48 -13.01 6.98
N ASN A 154 16.53 -13.42 7.70
CA ASN A 154 16.46 -14.46 8.73
C ASN A 154 15.76 -15.77 8.29
N GLY A 155 16.03 -16.20 7.05
CA GLY A 155 15.45 -17.42 6.48
C GLY A 155 13.99 -17.31 6.02
N ARG A 156 13.37 -16.12 6.13
CA ARG A 156 12.02 -15.85 5.61
C ARG A 156 12.09 -14.97 4.38
N THR A 157 11.42 -15.38 3.31
CA THR A 157 11.30 -14.59 2.08
C THR A 157 10.04 -13.73 2.12
N TYR A 158 10.19 -12.47 1.73
CA TYR A 158 9.15 -11.47 1.63
C TYR A 158 8.98 -11.04 0.18
N THR A 159 7.74 -10.87 -0.25
CA THR A 159 7.42 -10.37 -1.60
C THR A 159 7.63 -8.86 -1.65
N VAL A 160 8.22 -8.38 -2.75
CA VAL A 160 8.44 -6.95 -2.99
C VAL A 160 7.62 -6.52 -4.21
N PRO A 161 6.59 -5.69 -4.03
CA PRO A 161 5.85 -5.10 -5.15
C PRO A 161 6.75 -4.18 -5.98
N ALA A 162 6.57 -4.18 -7.31
CA ALA A 162 7.31 -3.27 -8.19
C ALA A 162 7.03 -1.78 -7.91
N SER A 163 5.85 -1.49 -7.36
CA SER A 163 5.38 -0.16 -6.97
C SER A 163 5.62 0.16 -5.49
N VAL A 164 6.46 -0.61 -4.79
CA VAL A 164 6.75 -0.37 -3.37
C VAL A 164 7.28 1.08 -3.20
N PRO A 165 6.65 1.91 -2.34
CA PRO A 165 7.14 3.24 -2.06
C PRO A 165 8.51 3.17 -1.38
N CYS A 166 9.46 3.94 -1.90
CA CYS A 166 10.81 4.04 -1.35
C CYS A 166 11.13 5.51 -1.03
N TYR A 167 11.64 5.77 0.16
CA TYR A 167 11.99 7.11 0.62
C TYR A 167 13.44 7.17 1.06
N ASN A 168 14.15 8.20 0.60
CA ASN A 168 15.48 8.52 1.07
C ASN A 168 15.37 9.54 2.22
N THR A 169 15.72 9.11 3.43
CA THR A 169 15.57 9.91 4.65
C THR A 169 16.62 11.02 4.74
N GLN A 170 17.78 10.87 4.09
CA GLN A 170 18.84 11.88 4.05
C GLN A 170 18.50 13.01 3.07
N THR A 171 18.12 12.66 1.83
CA THR A 171 17.76 13.66 0.80
C THR A 171 16.31 14.16 0.95
N LYS A 172 15.52 13.52 1.82
CA LYS A 172 14.11 13.80 2.07
C LYS A 172 13.25 13.70 0.81
N SER A 173 13.54 12.72 -0.04
CA SER A 173 12.89 12.57 -1.34
C SER A 173 12.44 11.13 -1.60
N TRP A 174 11.33 11.01 -2.33
CA TRP A 174 10.90 9.74 -2.90
C TRP A 174 11.85 9.31 -4.00
N VAL A 175 12.15 8.03 -4.04
CA VAL A 175 13.06 7.41 -5.01
C VAL A 175 12.45 6.12 -5.52
N THR A 176 12.97 5.59 -6.63
CA THR A 176 12.66 4.23 -7.05
C THR A 176 13.41 3.21 -6.20
N LEU A 177 12.94 1.96 -6.19
CA LEU A 177 13.67 0.86 -5.54
C LEU A 177 15.11 0.70 -6.07
N THR A 178 15.32 0.99 -7.35
CA THR A 178 16.65 0.88 -7.98
C THR A 178 17.59 1.96 -7.44
N GLU A 179 17.12 3.21 -7.38
CA GLU A 179 17.88 4.34 -6.83
C GLU A 179 18.14 4.16 -5.33
N ALA A 180 17.15 3.71 -4.57
CA ALA A 180 17.31 3.45 -3.14
C ALA A 180 18.43 2.44 -2.88
N ARG A 181 18.43 1.31 -3.61
CA ARG A 181 19.45 0.26 -3.49
C ARG A 181 20.82 0.66 -4.04
N ALA A 182 20.87 1.63 -4.95
CA ALA A 182 22.14 2.20 -5.42
C ALA A 182 22.69 3.24 -4.43
N TYR A 183 21.83 3.91 -3.66
CA TYR A 183 22.22 4.94 -2.70
C TYR A 183 22.90 4.38 -1.45
N ALA A 184 22.42 3.25 -0.92
CA ALA A 184 22.93 2.64 0.29
C ALA A 184 23.09 1.12 0.17
N ASP A 185 24.06 0.57 0.90
CA ASP A 185 24.33 -0.88 0.93
C ASP A 185 23.28 -1.68 1.70
N SER A 186 22.46 -1.00 2.50
CA SER A 186 21.35 -1.59 3.25
C SER A 186 20.15 -0.65 3.33
N ALA A 187 18.98 -1.22 3.63
CA ALA A 187 17.72 -0.48 3.77
C ALA A 187 16.95 -0.95 4.99
N THR A 188 16.02 -0.12 5.46
CA THR A 188 14.97 -0.52 6.41
C THR A 188 13.71 -0.86 5.63
N LEU A 189 13.16 -2.05 5.86
CA LEU A 189 11.97 -2.54 5.19
C LEU A 189 10.81 -2.60 6.16
N TYR A 190 9.64 -2.16 5.71
CA TYR A 190 8.42 -2.24 6.47
C TYR A 190 7.51 -3.28 5.84
N VAL A 191 7.21 -4.34 6.59
CA VAL A 191 6.53 -5.53 6.12
C VAL A 191 5.16 -5.65 6.76
N TYR A 192 4.16 -5.97 5.97
CA TYR A 192 2.86 -6.35 6.49
C TYR A 192 2.37 -7.60 5.77
N GLN A 193 2.05 -8.64 6.56
CA GLN A 193 1.56 -9.93 6.06
C GLN A 193 2.47 -10.57 5.01
N GLY A 194 3.79 -10.53 5.22
CA GLY A 194 4.76 -11.16 4.32
C GLY A 194 5.12 -10.35 3.06
N VAL A 195 4.57 -9.15 2.91
CA VAL A 195 4.83 -8.25 1.78
C VAL A 195 5.54 -7.00 2.26
N VAL A 196 6.59 -6.59 1.56
CA VAL A 196 7.24 -5.28 1.78
C VAL A 196 6.29 -4.19 1.29
N ARG A 197 5.87 -3.31 2.20
CA ARG A 197 4.91 -2.23 1.95
C ARG A 197 5.57 -0.86 1.85
N PHE A 198 6.76 -0.70 2.40
CA PHE A 198 7.53 0.53 2.35
C PHE A 198 9.02 0.23 2.52
N LEU A 199 9.86 1.10 1.99
CA LEU A 199 11.31 1.02 2.12
C LEU A 199 11.91 2.39 2.44
N GLU A 200 12.84 2.42 3.38
CA GLU A 200 13.67 3.60 3.67
C GLU A 200 15.16 3.30 3.46
N VAL A 201 15.88 4.29 2.93
CA VAL A 201 17.35 4.33 2.88
C VAL A 201 17.86 5.67 3.39
N GLY A 202 19.06 5.67 3.96
CA GLY A 202 19.71 6.85 4.52
C GLY A 202 20.36 6.57 5.86
#